data_AF-A0A932LSV4-F1
#
_entry.id   AF-A0A932LSV4-F1
#
_cell.length_a   1.000
_cell.length_b   1.000
_cell.length_c   1.000
_cell.angle_alpha   90.00
_cell.angle_beta   90.00
_cell.angle_gamma   90.00
#
_symmetry.space_group_name_H-M   'P 1'
#
loop_
_entity.id
_entity.type
_entity.pdbx_description
1 polymer ?
#
loop_
_entity_poly.entity_id
_entity_poly.type
_entity_poly.pdbx_seq_one_letter_code
_entity_poly.pdbx_strand_id
1 'polypeptide(L)'
;MLPDTLTILNRANISLRSALIRFCSEQEHCSAITAEDFSNLLSEIVHAADCLRHQTVPGEEAVQQAAQEYRTNLEKLRDLLPELQSNLLAEKSRLEAAQAHISSASAWARSSTSTL
;
A
#
# COMPACT_ATOMS: atom_id res chain seq x y z
N MET A 1 -2.56 -24.28 -20.64
CA MET A 1 -2.47 -22.82 -20.44
C MET A 1 -1.64 -22.52 -19.19
N LEU A 2 -0.33 -22.83 -19.23
CA LEU A 2 0.64 -22.52 -18.16
C LEU A 2 1.37 -21.17 -18.29
N PRO A 3 1.57 -20.57 -19.49
CA PRO A 3 2.35 -19.31 -19.63
C PRO A 3 1.73 -18.12 -18.88
N ASP A 4 0.40 -18.10 -18.81
CA ASP A 4 -0.34 -16.96 -18.25
C ASP A 4 -0.19 -16.90 -16.73
N THR A 5 -0.19 -18.05 -16.03
CA THR A 5 -0.07 -18.06 -14.56
C THR A 5 1.30 -17.58 -14.10
N LEU A 6 2.38 -18.01 -14.76
CA LEU A 6 3.73 -17.56 -14.42
C LEU A 6 3.87 -16.05 -14.64
N THR A 7 3.32 -15.54 -15.74
CA THR A 7 3.35 -14.11 -16.06
C THR A 7 2.60 -13.29 -15.02
N ILE A 8 1.41 -13.75 -14.60
CA ILE A 8 0.59 -13.09 -13.58
C ILE A 8 1.29 -13.10 -12.22
N LEU A 9 1.89 -14.22 -11.82
CA LEU A 9 2.65 -14.32 -10.56
C LEU A 9 3.88 -13.41 -10.56
N ASN A 10 4.62 -13.36 -11.66
CA ASN A 10 5.78 -12.48 -11.77
C ASN A 10 5.40 -11.01 -11.69
N ARG A 11 4.32 -10.61 -12.38
CA ARG A 11 3.77 -9.26 -12.29
C ARG A 11 3.39 -8.91 -10.85
N ALA A 12 2.63 -9.78 -10.18
CA ALA A 12 2.23 -9.58 -8.79
C ALA A 12 3.44 -9.49 -7.85
N ASN A 13 4.47 -10.31 -8.05
CA ASN A 13 5.71 -10.26 -7.29
C ASN A 13 6.51 -8.98 -7.51
N ILE A 14 6.50 -8.42 -8.72
CA ILE A 14 7.11 -7.12 -9.00
C ILE A 14 6.33 -6.02 -8.27
N SER A 15 5.01 -6.02 -8.37
CA SER A 15 4.14 -5.05 -7.69
C SER A 15 4.30 -5.12 -6.17
N LEU A 16 4.32 -6.32 -5.58
CA LEU A 16 4.54 -6.53 -4.16
C LEU A 16 5.90 -6.03 -3.70
N ARG A 17 6.98 -6.33 -4.44
CA ARG A 17 8.32 -5.84 -4.09
C ARG A 17 8.40 -4.31 -4.14
N SER A 18 7.86 -3.71 -5.19
CA SER A 18 7.82 -2.26 -5.33
C SER A 18 7.02 -1.61 -4.19
N ALA A 19 5.88 -2.20 -3.82
CA ALA A 19 5.07 -1.72 -2.70
C ALA A 19 5.81 -1.86 -1.37
N LEU A 20 6.45 -3.01 -1.10
CA LEU A 20 7.24 -3.23 0.12
C LEU A 20 8.35 -2.19 0.27
N ILE A 21 9.13 -1.93 -0.79
CA ILE A 21 10.21 -0.94 -0.75
C ILE A 21 9.64 0.44 -0.41
N ARG A 22 8.57 0.82 -1.09
CA ARG A 22 7.97 2.15 -0.94
C ARG A 22 7.29 2.34 0.41
N PHE A 23 6.57 1.34 0.89
CA PHE A 23 5.90 1.41 2.20
C PHE A 23 6.91 1.41 3.34
N CYS A 24 8.03 0.70 3.22
CA CYS A 24 9.13 0.81 4.18
C CYS A 24 9.76 2.22 4.16
N SER A 25 9.96 2.83 2.99
CA SER A 25 10.54 4.19 2.92
C SER A 25 9.64 5.28 3.48
N GLU A 26 8.33 5.04 3.53
CA GLU A 26 7.32 6.02 3.94
C GLU A 26 6.91 5.91 5.42
N GLN A 27 7.65 5.10 6.21
CA GLN A 27 7.35 4.89 7.63
C GLN A 27 7.32 6.19 8.45
N GLU A 28 8.08 7.23 8.10
CA GLU A 28 8.14 8.44 8.92
C GLU A 28 7.05 9.48 8.61
N HIS A 29 6.69 9.67 7.34
CA HIS A 29 5.82 10.79 6.91
C HIS A 29 4.68 10.43 5.95
N CYS A 30 4.59 9.18 5.48
CA CYS A 30 3.48 8.65 4.67
C CYS A 30 2.94 9.63 3.61
N SER A 31 3.82 10.38 2.96
CA SER A 31 3.48 11.56 2.16
C SER A 31 3.27 11.22 0.69
N ALA A 32 3.94 10.17 0.21
CA ALA A 32 3.82 9.75 -1.18
C ALA A 32 2.85 8.57 -1.39
N ILE A 33 2.26 8.00 -0.34
CA ILE A 33 1.32 6.87 -0.46
C ILE A 33 -0.09 7.39 -0.73
N THR A 34 -0.72 6.90 -1.80
CA THR A 34 -2.10 7.22 -2.14
C THR A 34 -3.02 6.03 -1.97
N ALA A 35 -4.33 6.28 -1.91
CA ALA A 35 -5.34 5.22 -1.92
C ALA A 35 -5.31 4.37 -3.21
N GLU A 36 -4.92 4.98 -4.33
CA GLU A 36 -4.80 4.30 -5.63
C GLU A 36 -3.72 3.21 -5.58
N ASP A 37 -2.63 3.45 -4.86
CA ASP A 37 -1.54 2.47 -4.73
C ASP A 37 -1.98 1.20 -4.00
N PHE A 38 -2.78 1.36 -2.95
CA PHE A 38 -3.37 0.23 -2.24
C PHE A 38 -4.38 -0.51 -3.12
N SER A 39 -5.21 0.21 -3.87
CA SER A 39 -6.19 -0.40 -4.79
C SER A 39 -5.50 -1.20 -5.89
N ASN A 40 -4.45 -0.64 -6.49
CA ASN A 40 -3.66 -1.30 -7.52
C ASN A 40 -2.97 -2.55 -6.96
N LEU A 41 -2.32 -2.44 -5.80
CA LEU A 41 -1.68 -3.58 -5.14
C LEU A 41 -2.67 -4.68 -4.79
N LEU A 42 -3.83 -4.33 -4.23
CA LEU A 42 -4.89 -5.29 -3.88
C LEU A 42 -5.40 -6.01 -5.13
N SER A 43 -5.58 -5.30 -6.24
CA SER A 43 -6.03 -5.88 -7.50
C SER A 43 -5.05 -6.94 -8.02
N GLU A 44 -3.75 -6.66 -7.98
CA GLU A 44 -2.70 -7.61 -8.37
C GLU A 44 -2.67 -8.84 -7.46
N ILE A 45 -2.80 -8.66 -6.14
CA ILE A 45 -2.84 -9.74 -5.15
C ILE A 45 -4.06 -10.64 -5.38
N VAL A 46 -5.25 -10.05 -5.54
CA VAL A 46 -6.49 -10.81 -5.77
C VAL A 46 -6.42 -11.58 -7.07
N HIS A 47 -5.91 -10.96 -8.14
CA HIS A 47 -5.77 -11.61 -9.44
C HIS A 47 -4.81 -12.79 -9.37
N ALA A 48 -3.62 -12.63 -8.77
CA ALA A 48 -2.65 -13.71 -8.59
C ALA A 48 -3.18 -14.85 -7.71
N ALA A 49 -3.89 -14.52 -6.63
CA ALA A 49 -4.52 -15.52 -5.77
C ALA A 49 -5.59 -16.32 -6.53
N ASP A 50 -6.37 -15.67 -7.38
CA ASP A 50 -7.37 -16.33 -8.19
C ASP A 50 -6.74 -17.29 -9.21
N CYS A 51 -5.67 -16.87 -9.88
CA CYS A 51 -4.93 -17.75 -10.79
C CYS A 51 -4.34 -18.97 -10.10
N LEU A 52 -3.80 -18.82 -8.88
CA LEU A 52 -3.30 -19.95 -8.09
C LEU A 52 -4.40 -20.93 -7.68
N ARG A 53 -5.60 -20.45 -7.34
CA ARG A 53 -6.73 -21.31 -6.96
C ARG A 53 -7.22 -22.19 -8.10
N HIS A 54 -7.18 -21.69 -9.33
CA HIS A 54 -7.66 -22.41 -10.52
C HIS A 54 -6.60 -23.34 -11.13
N GLN A 55 -5.36 -23.32 -10.61
CA GLN A 55 -4.29 -24.16 -11.11
C GLN A 55 -4.45 -25.61 -10.60
N THR A 56 -4.83 -26.51 -11.50
CA THR A 56 -5.27 -27.88 -11.20
C THR A 56 -4.17 -28.94 -11.32
N VAL A 57 -2.99 -28.57 -11.83
CA VAL A 57 -1.87 -29.47 -12.13
C VAL A 57 -0.64 -28.97 -11.38
N PRO A 58 0.22 -29.86 -10.82
CA PRO A 58 1.50 -29.45 -10.27
C PRO A 58 2.25 -28.59 -11.29
N GLY A 59 2.39 -27.30 -10.99
CA GLY A 59 3.02 -26.35 -11.88
C GLY A 59 4.49 -26.70 -12.08
N GLU A 60 5.01 -26.37 -13.27
CA GLU A 60 6.45 -26.38 -13.56
C GLU A 60 7.25 -25.69 -12.44
N GLU A 61 8.51 -26.09 -12.24
CA GLU A 61 9.39 -25.59 -11.17
C GLU A 61 9.39 -24.06 -11.07
N ALA A 62 9.37 -23.36 -12.22
CA ALA A 62 9.30 -21.90 -12.29
C ALA A 62 8.02 -21.31 -11.66
N VAL A 63 6.87 -21.96 -11.83
CA VAL A 63 5.60 -21.53 -11.23
C VAL A 63 5.64 -21.74 -9.72
N GLN A 64 6.22 -22.84 -9.25
CA GLN A 64 6.35 -23.11 -7.82
C GLN A 64 7.27 -22.09 -7.15
N GLN A 65 8.39 -21.74 -7.80
CA GLN A 65 9.29 -20.70 -7.31
C GLN A 65 8.60 -19.34 -7.25
N ALA A 66 7.90 -18.93 -8.32
CA ALA A 66 7.16 -17.67 -8.34
C ALA A 66 6.03 -17.64 -7.28
N ALA A 67 5.34 -18.76 -7.07
CA ALA A 67 4.32 -18.88 -6.03
C ALA A 67 4.90 -18.81 -4.61
N GLN A 68 6.10 -19.39 -4.39
CA GLN A 68 6.78 -19.31 -3.10
C GLN A 68 7.27 -17.88 -2.81
N GLU A 69 7.79 -17.20 -3.83
CA GLU A 69 8.15 -15.79 -3.74
C GLU A 69 6.92 -14.92 -3.43
N TYR A 70 5.79 -15.21 -4.08
CA TYR A 70 4.52 -14.52 -3.83
C TYR A 70 4.05 -14.68 -2.38
N ARG A 71 4.10 -15.90 -1.81
CA ARG A 71 3.77 -16.14 -0.40
C ARG A 71 4.70 -15.37 0.54
N THR A 72 6.01 -15.44 0.30
CA THR A 72 7.02 -14.74 1.11
C THR A 72 6.79 -13.22 1.10
N ASN A 73 6.47 -12.64 -0.07
CA ASN A 73 6.22 -11.22 -0.20
C ASN A 73 4.91 -10.79 0.47
N LEU A 74 3.87 -11.64 0.43
CA LEU A 74 2.62 -11.39 1.15
C LEU A 74 2.81 -11.42 2.67
N GLU A 75 3.63 -12.34 3.19
CA GLU A 75 3.95 -12.39 4.62
C GLU A 75 4.66 -11.12 5.06
N LYS A 76 5.68 -10.68 4.30
CA LYS A 76 6.35 -9.39 4.56
C LYS A 76 5.37 -8.21 4.54
N LEU A 77 4.44 -8.19 3.58
CA LEU A 77 3.45 -7.12 3.50
C LEU A 77 2.51 -7.14 4.70
N ARG A 78 2.02 -8.32 5.09
CA ARG A 78 1.18 -8.50 6.29
C ARG A 78 1.89 -7.98 7.54
N ASP A 79 3.18 -8.26 7.68
CA ASP A 79 3.94 -7.88 8.86
C ASP A 79 4.24 -6.36 8.89
N LEU A 80 4.35 -5.71 7.71
CA LEU A 80 4.56 -4.27 7.56
C LEU A 80 3.29 -3.42 7.77
N LEU A 81 2.11 -3.95 7.41
CA LEU A 81 0.85 -3.20 7.41
C LEU A 81 0.47 -2.57 8.76
N PRO A 82 0.63 -3.23 9.92
CA PRO A 82 0.29 -2.64 11.22
C PRO A 82 1.10 -1.38 11.53
N GLU A 83 2.41 -1.40 11.24
CA GLU A 83 3.29 -0.25 11.44
C GLU A 83 2.90 0.89 10.50
N LEU A 84 2.69 0.57 9.21
CA LEU A 84 2.24 1.56 8.23
C LEU A 84 0.90 2.21 8.62
N GLN A 85 -0.04 1.42 9.13
CA GLN A 85 -1.33 1.93 9.60
C GLN A 85 -1.15 2.90 10.78
N SER A 86 -0.29 2.56 11.75
CA SER A 86 0.01 3.43 12.88
C SER A 86 0.57 4.77 12.40
N ASN A 87 1.49 4.75 11.44
CA ASN A 87 2.12 5.95 10.91
C ASN A 87 1.14 6.82 10.12
N LEU A 88 0.26 6.21 9.30
CA LEU A 88 -0.81 6.93 8.60
C LEU A 88 -1.79 7.60 9.57
N LEU A 89 -2.13 6.96 10.68
CA LEU A 89 -3.00 7.54 11.70
C LEU A 89 -2.34 8.69 12.47
N ALA A 90 -1.05 8.55 12.77
CA ALA A 90 -0.26 9.62 13.39
C ALA A 90 -0.17 10.84 12.46
N GLU A 91 0.11 10.60 11.18
CA GLU A 91 0.21 11.64 10.16
C GLU A 91 -1.13 12.34 9.93
N LYS A 92 -2.23 11.58 9.87
CA LYS A 92 -3.58 12.15 9.84
C LYS A 92 -3.82 13.09 11.02
N SER A 93 -3.50 12.65 12.24
CA SER A 93 -3.70 13.45 13.46
C SER A 93 -2.86 14.73 13.42
N ARG A 94 -1.61 14.65 12.92
CA ARG A 94 -0.71 15.79 12.74
C ARG A 94 -1.28 16.80 11.74
N LEU A 95 -1.82 16.33 10.62
CA LEU A 95 -2.44 17.18 9.59
C LEU A 95 -3.73 17.84 10.09
N GLU A 96 -4.57 17.11 10.83
CA GLU A 96 -5.78 17.66 11.46
C GLU A 96 -5.45 18.77 12.46
N ALA A 97 -4.41 18.59 13.29
CA ALA A 97 -3.94 19.62 14.21
C ALA A 97 -3.44 20.86 13.45
N ALA A 98 -2.63 20.67 12.40
CA ALA A 98 -2.15 21.77 11.57
C ALA A 98 -3.31 22.53 10.90
N GLN A 99 -4.32 21.83 10.40
CA GLN A 99 -5.53 22.43 9.84
C GLN A 99 -6.28 23.26 10.88
N ALA A 100 -6.47 22.74 12.10
CA ALA A 100 -7.12 23.47 13.18
C ALA A 100 -6.38 24.76 13.55
N HIS A 101 -5.04 24.73 13.56
CA HIS A 101 -4.21 25.92 13.76
C HIS A 101 -4.43 26.96 12.66
N ILE A 102 -4.41 26.56 11.38
CA ILE A 102 -4.65 27.45 10.25
C ILE A 102 -6.06 28.06 10.32
N SER A 103 -7.08 27.24 10.60
CA SER A 103 -8.46 27.71 10.75
C SER A 103 -8.59 28.73 11.87
N SER A 104 -7.97 28.48 13.03
CA SER A 104 -7.97 29.39 14.18
C SER A 104 -7.25 30.70 13.88
N ALA A 105 -6.06 30.64 13.27
CA ALA A 105 -5.32 31.83 12.85
C ALA A 105 -6.11 32.66 11.83
N SER A 106 -6.77 31.99 10.87
CA SER A 106 -7.63 32.66 9.90
C SER A 106 -8.85 33.34 10.55
N ALA A 107 -9.45 32.72 11.56
CA ALA A 107 -10.59 33.29 12.28
C ALA A 107 -10.17 34.51 13.11
N TRP A 108 -9.02 34.43 13.78
CA TRP A 108 -8.44 35.56 14.51
C TRP A 108 -8.14 36.74 13.57
N ALA A 109 -7.48 36.48 12.43
CA ALA A 109 -7.21 37.51 11.43
C ALA A 109 -8.51 38.20 10.96
N ARG A 110 -9.54 37.42 10.58
CA ARG A 110 -10.85 37.98 10.18
C ARG A 110 -11.52 38.80 11.29
N SER A 111 -11.48 38.32 12.54
CA SER A 111 -12.04 39.04 13.68
C SER A 111 -11.31 40.36 13.92
N SER A 112 -9.98 40.38 13.80
CA SER A 112 -9.17 41.57 14.02
C SER A 112 -9.42 42.67 12.99
N THR A 113 -9.73 42.31 11.74
CA THR A 113 -10.08 43.25 10.66
C THR A 113 -11.48 43.85 10.82
N SER A 114 -12.41 43.15 11.49
CA SER A 114 -13.78 43.66 11.72
C SER A 114 -13.90 44.63 12.89
N THR A 115 -12.85 44.74 13.73
CA THR A 115 -12.79 45.61 14.91
C THR A 115 -12.05 46.93 14.70
N LEU A 116 -11.61 47.22 13.47
CA LEU A 116 -11.05 48.52 13.05
C LEU A 116 -12.01 49.22 12.10
#